data_AF-A0A0G1AXX9-F1
#
_entry.id   AF-A0A0G1AXX9-F1
#
_cell.length_a   1.000
_cell.length_b   1.000
_cell.length_c   1.000
_cell.angle_alpha   90.00
_cell.angle_beta   90.00
_cell.angle_gamma   90.00
#
_symmetry.space_group_name_H-M   'P 1'
#
loop_
_entity.id
_entity.type
_entity.pdbx_description
1 polymer ?
#
loop_
_entity_poly.entity_id
_entity_poly.type
_entity_poly.pdbx_seq_one_letter_code
_entity_poly.pdbx_strand_id
1 'polypeptide(L)'
;MTLAVIMEKYPLIRKIYLYLFTIVGLSLIVIGAVKLIDLGLKMTVFKQADSQQYSYQKMPLSAPISEQKLDNIVSGQGNAQLTEEEKAQIQRWLADYKAWQETQSKIDPLTSDRQRQASNAIAMIIVGLPLYLYHWRIIKKETKEA
;
A
#
# COMPACT_ATOMS: atom_id res chain seq x y z
N MET A 1 13.36 -35.02 22.45
CA MET A 1 12.10 -34.92 23.20
C MET A 1 11.19 -33.96 22.44
N THR A 2 10.18 -34.47 21.75
CA THR A 2 9.33 -33.69 20.84
C THR A 2 8.40 -32.76 21.64
N LEU A 3 8.07 -31.60 21.08
CA LEU A 3 7.16 -30.61 21.70
C LEU A 3 5.84 -31.24 22.17
N ALA A 4 5.35 -32.25 21.44
CA ALA A 4 4.16 -33.02 21.80
C ALA A 4 4.26 -33.69 23.19
N VAL A 5 5.43 -34.28 23.53
CA VAL A 5 5.65 -35.02 24.79
C VAL A 5 5.70 -34.08 26.00
N ILE A 6 6.21 -32.86 25.83
CA ILE A 6 6.22 -31.83 26.89
C ILE A 6 4.81 -31.31 27.17
N MET A 7 3.99 -31.14 26.12
CA MET A 7 2.62 -30.62 26.21
C MET A 7 1.65 -31.58 26.92
N GLU A 8 1.88 -32.89 26.88
CA GLU A 8 1.09 -33.85 27.67
C GLU A 8 1.41 -33.79 29.17
N LYS A 9 2.68 -33.56 29.52
CA LYS A 9 3.16 -33.64 30.90
C LYS A 9 2.87 -32.37 31.72
N TYR A 10 2.70 -31.21 31.06
CA TYR A 10 2.47 -29.91 31.72
C TYR A 10 1.23 -29.20 31.15
N PRO A 11 0.03 -29.38 31.76
CA PRO A 11 -1.22 -28.86 31.21
C PRO A 11 -1.28 -27.33 31.16
N LEU A 12 -0.52 -26.64 32.02
CA LEU A 12 -0.42 -25.17 32.01
C LEU A 12 0.34 -24.66 30.78
N ILE A 13 1.46 -25.31 30.41
CA ILE A 13 2.26 -24.95 29.23
C ILE A 13 1.43 -25.09 27.96
N ARG A 14 0.65 -26.18 27.86
CA ARG A 14 -0.28 -26.40 26.74
C ARG A 14 -1.34 -25.30 26.65
N LYS A 15 -1.95 -24.90 27.77
CA LYS A 15 -2.94 -23.80 27.77
C LYS A 15 -2.31 -22.50 27.29
N ILE A 16 -1.17 -22.11 27.85
CA ILE A 16 -0.46 -20.87 27.46
C ILE A 16 -0.13 -20.88 25.97
N TYR A 17 0.43 -21.98 25.46
CA TYR A 17 0.74 -22.13 24.03
C TYR A 17 -0.50 -21.95 23.15
N LEU A 18 -1.61 -22.59 23.51
CA LEU A 18 -2.85 -22.50 22.74
C LEU A 18 -3.42 -21.07 22.75
N TYR A 19 -3.41 -20.36 23.88
CA TYR A 19 -3.86 -18.97 23.94
C TYR A 19 -2.97 -18.03 23.13
N LEU A 20 -1.65 -18.21 23.16
CA LEU A 20 -0.74 -17.43 22.33
C LEU A 20 -0.98 -17.67 20.84
N PHE A 21 -1.14 -18.92 20.45
CA PHE A 21 -1.41 -19.27 19.06
C PHE A 21 -2.74 -18.70 18.56
N THR A 22 -3.79 -18.74 19.38
CA THR A 22 -5.09 -18.15 19.01
C THR A 22 -5.03 -16.63 18.91
N ILE A 23 -4.28 -15.94 19.77
CA ILE A 23 -4.08 -14.49 19.67
C ILE A 23 -3.36 -14.12 18.37
N VAL A 24 -2.31 -14.86 18.01
CA VAL A 24 -1.58 -14.64 16.74
C VAL A 24 -2.51 -14.89 15.55
N GLY A 25 -3.22 -16.02 15.53
CA GLY A 25 -4.16 -16.34 14.46
C GLY A 25 -5.26 -15.30 14.32
N LEU A 26 -5.87 -14.87 15.43
CA LEU A 26 -6.89 -13.83 15.45
C LEU A 26 -6.34 -12.50 14.92
N SER A 27 -5.12 -12.14 15.32
CA SER A 27 -4.46 -10.90 14.84
C SER A 27 -4.28 -10.91 13.32
N LEU A 28 -3.84 -12.03 12.74
CA LEU A 28 -3.69 -12.17 11.29
C LEU A 28 -5.04 -12.04 10.56
N ILE A 29 -6.11 -12.65 11.12
CA ILE A 29 -7.46 -12.53 10.56
C ILE A 29 -7.95 -11.08 10.60
N VAL A 30 -7.77 -10.38 11.72
CA VAL A 30 -8.17 -8.97 11.86
C VAL A 30 -7.42 -8.08 10.86
N ILE A 31 -6.10 -8.24 10.74
CA ILE A 31 -5.28 -7.50 9.78
C ILE A 31 -5.75 -7.78 8.35
N GLY A 32 -6.03 -9.04 8.01
CA GLY A 32 -6.57 -9.43 6.71
C GLY A 32 -7.92 -8.79 6.40
N ALA A 33 -8.84 -8.82 7.37
CA ALA A 33 -10.18 -8.24 7.24
C ALA A 33 -10.12 -6.72 7.00
N VAL A 34 -9.29 -6.00 7.76
CA VAL A 34 -9.09 -4.55 7.58
C VAL A 34 -8.57 -4.26 6.17
N LYS A 35 -7.58 -5.01 5.68
CA LYS A 35 -7.03 -4.80 4.33
C LYS A 35 -8.09 -5.04 3.23
N LEU A 36 -8.93 -6.04 3.37
CA LEU A 36 -9.98 -6.34 2.39
C LEU A 36 -11.05 -5.24 2.36
N ILE A 37 -11.47 -4.75 3.53
CA ILE A 37 -12.44 -3.65 3.61
C ILE A 37 -11.84 -2.36 3.08
N ASP A 38 -10.59 -2.04 3.42
CA ASP A 38 -9.86 -0.88 2.88
C ASP A 38 -9.79 -0.94 1.35
N LEU A 39 -9.44 -2.10 0.77
CA LEU A 39 -9.41 -2.28 -0.67
C LEU A 39 -10.80 -2.06 -1.30
N GLY A 40 -11.85 -2.65 -0.72
CA GLY A 40 -13.22 -2.50 -1.20
C GLY A 40 -13.68 -1.03 -1.17
N LEU A 41 -13.35 -0.31 -0.10
CA LEU A 41 -13.66 1.11 0.06
C LEU A 41 -12.93 1.97 -0.97
N LYS A 42 -11.63 1.74 -1.22
CA LYS A 42 -10.86 2.44 -2.28
C LYS A 42 -11.39 2.17 -3.69
N MET A 43 -11.81 0.93 -3.95
CA MET A 43 -12.33 0.54 -5.25
C MET A 43 -13.69 1.16 -5.58
N THR A 44 -14.55 1.32 -4.56
CA THR A 44 -15.96 1.70 -4.77
C THR A 44 -16.29 3.13 -4.36
N VAL A 45 -15.82 3.57 -3.18
CA VAL A 45 -16.16 4.86 -2.56
C VAL A 45 -15.03 5.88 -2.74
N PHE A 46 -13.79 5.49 -2.44
CA PHE A 46 -12.62 6.37 -2.41
C PHE A 46 -11.72 6.18 -3.64
N LYS A 47 -12.28 6.42 -4.84
CA LYS A 47 -11.61 6.15 -6.12
C LYS A 47 -10.30 6.93 -6.36
N GLN A 48 -10.05 8.00 -5.61
CA GLN A 48 -8.82 8.79 -5.72
C GLN A 48 -7.76 8.38 -4.68
N ALA A 49 -8.06 7.46 -3.76
CA ALA A 49 -7.13 7.07 -2.70
C ALA A 49 -5.76 6.58 -3.20
N ASP A 50 -5.74 5.96 -4.38
CA ASP A 50 -4.53 5.38 -4.98
C ASP A 50 -4.11 6.12 -6.28
N SER A 51 -4.77 7.22 -6.65
CA SER A 51 -4.52 7.92 -7.91
C SER A 51 -3.09 8.46 -8.01
N GLN A 52 -2.58 9.02 -6.91
CA GLN A 52 -1.21 9.53 -6.84
C GLN A 52 -0.19 8.40 -7.04
N GLN A 53 -0.36 7.28 -6.33
CA GLN A 53 0.55 6.14 -6.41
C GLN A 53 0.55 5.51 -7.81
N TYR A 54 -0.63 5.38 -8.43
CA TYR A 54 -0.77 4.90 -9.80
C TYR A 54 -0.05 5.79 -10.81
N SER A 55 -0.11 7.10 -10.62
CA SER A 55 0.51 8.07 -11.52
C SER A 55 2.03 8.06 -11.44
N TYR A 56 2.61 7.85 -10.25
CA TYR A 56 4.05 7.64 -10.11
C TYR A 56 4.55 6.37 -10.78
N GLN A 57 3.77 5.28 -10.76
CA GLN A 57 4.12 4.03 -11.45
C GLN A 57 4.14 4.16 -12.97
N LYS A 58 3.45 5.17 -13.52
CA LYS A 58 3.38 5.46 -14.95
C LYS A 58 4.36 6.55 -15.40
N MET A 59 5.26 7.00 -14.53
CA MET A 59 6.25 7.99 -14.92
C MET A 59 7.12 7.42 -16.06
N PRO A 60 7.27 8.15 -17.18
CA PRO A 60 8.20 7.72 -18.22
C PRO A 60 9.62 7.64 -17.65
N LEU A 61 10.38 6.67 -18.14
CA LEU A 61 11.79 6.53 -17.80
C LEU A 61 12.57 7.79 -18.22
N SER A 62 13.80 7.91 -17.71
CA SER A 62 14.70 9.02 -18.07
C SER A 62 14.82 9.21 -19.58
N ALA A 63 15.08 10.44 -20.01
CA ALA A 63 15.23 10.77 -21.43
C ALA A 63 16.22 9.81 -22.13
N PRO A 64 15.93 9.38 -23.38
CA PRO A 64 16.74 8.38 -24.10
C PRO A 64 18.02 8.98 -24.71
N ILE A 65 18.70 9.85 -23.97
CA ILE A 65 19.96 10.49 -24.36
C ILE A 65 20.86 10.64 -23.14
N SER A 66 22.15 10.37 -23.30
CA SER A 66 23.12 10.53 -22.21
C SER A 66 23.39 12.01 -21.93
N GLU A 67 23.65 12.33 -20.66
CA GLU A 67 24.03 13.69 -20.24
C GLU A 67 25.27 14.18 -20.99
N GLN A 68 26.28 13.32 -21.18
CA GLN A 68 27.48 13.65 -21.94
C GLN A 68 27.19 14.02 -23.40
N LYS A 69 26.26 13.32 -24.06
CA LYS A 69 25.91 13.62 -25.45
C LYS A 69 25.08 14.90 -25.56
N LEU A 70 24.20 15.14 -24.59
CA LEU A 70 23.50 16.41 -24.41
C LEU A 70 24.48 17.58 -24.26
N ASP A 71 25.48 17.45 -23.38
CA ASP A 71 26.46 18.49 -23.12
C ASP A 71 27.30 18.82 -24.36
N ASN A 72 27.70 17.80 -25.13
CA ASN A 72 28.43 17.99 -26.38
C ASN A 72 27.59 18.73 -27.43
N ILE A 73 26.30 18.44 -27.53
CA ILE A 73 25.36 19.12 -28.44
C ILE A 73 25.14 20.58 -27.99
N VAL A 74 24.87 20.81 -26.70
CA VAL A 74 24.56 22.14 -26.15
C VAL A 74 25.79 23.06 -26.17
N SER A 75 26.97 22.50 -25.88
CA SER A 75 28.24 23.26 -25.85
C SER A 75 28.85 23.48 -27.24
N GLY A 76 28.24 22.92 -28.29
CA GLY A 76 28.77 22.98 -29.66
C GLY A 76 30.12 22.28 -29.82
N GLN A 77 30.45 21.33 -28.94
CA GLN A 77 31.73 20.61 -28.96
C GLN A 77 31.60 19.29 -29.74
N GLY A 78 32.32 19.21 -30.86
CA GLY A 78 32.35 18.03 -31.75
C GLY A 78 31.22 17.98 -32.78
N ASN A 79 31.32 17.07 -33.76
CA ASN A 79 30.27 16.79 -34.75
C ASN A 79 29.08 16.02 -34.15
N ALA A 80 28.75 16.24 -32.87
CA ALA A 80 27.66 15.57 -32.20
C ALA A 80 26.33 16.11 -32.74
N GLN A 81 25.68 15.33 -33.60
CA GLN A 81 24.32 15.57 -34.06
C GLN A 81 23.43 14.42 -33.60
N LEU A 82 22.16 14.71 -33.35
CA LEU A 82 21.16 13.68 -33.09
C LEU A 82 20.96 12.86 -34.36
N THR A 83 21.06 11.53 -34.25
CA THR A 83 20.66 10.65 -35.35
C THR A 83 19.14 10.70 -35.53
N GLU A 84 18.64 10.27 -36.69
CA GLU A 84 17.19 10.24 -36.94
C GLU A 84 16.47 9.29 -35.95
N GLU A 85 17.11 8.20 -35.55
CA GLU A 85 16.61 7.28 -34.53
C GLU A 85 16.50 7.96 -33.16
N GLU A 86 17.51 8.74 -32.76
CA GLU A 86 17.49 9.47 -31.49
C GLU A 86 16.42 10.57 -31.48
N LYS A 87 16.24 11.28 -32.60
CA LYS A 87 15.13 12.24 -32.75
C LYS A 87 13.78 11.55 -32.58
N ALA A 88 13.59 10.39 -33.19
CA ALA A 88 12.36 9.62 -33.08
C ALA A 88 12.11 9.13 -31.64
N GLN A 89 13.15 8.66 -30.94
CA GLN A 89 13.06 8.24 -29.53
C GLN A 89 12.73 9.41 -28.60
N ILE A 90 13.37 10.57 -28.79
CA ILE A 90 13.08 11.78 -28.01
C ILE A 90 11.66 12.26 -28.26
N GLN A 91 11.17 12.26 -29.51
CA GLN A 91 9.80 12.64 -29.83
C GLN A 91 8.78 11.73 -29.14
N ARG A 92 9.01 10.41 -29.15
CA ARG A 92 8.16 9.45 -28.44
C ARG A 92 8.17 9.69 -26.93
N TRP A 93 9.36 9.85 -26.35
CA TRP A 93 9.51 10.14 -24.92
C TRP A 93 8.80 11.44 -24.52
N LEU A 94 8.91 12.51 -25.33
CA LEU A 94 8.21 13.77 -25.10
C LEU A 94 6.69 13.62 -25.17
N ALA A 95 6.18 12.77 -26.06
CA ALA A 95 4.74 12.47 -26.14
C ALA A 95 4.27 11.74 -24.88
N ASP A 96 4.99 10.70 -24.45
CA ASP A 96 4.70 9.93 -23.23
C ASP A 96 4.78 10.82 -21.98
N TYR A 97 5.80 11.69 -21.92
CA TYR A 97 5.98 12.65 -20.82
C TYR A 97 4.84 13.66 -20.74
N LYS A 98 4.41 14.24 -21.86
CA LYS A 98 3.26 15.16 -21.87
C LYS A 98 1.97 14.47 -21.42
N ALA A 99 1.72 13.25 -21.88
CA ALA A 99 0.54 12.48 -21.48
C ALA A 99 0.54 12.16 -19.97
N TRP A 100 1.70 11.78 -19.43
CA TRP A 100 1.89 11.59 -18.00
C TRP A 100 1.68 12.89 -17.20
N GLN A 101 2.26 14.00 -17.66
CA GLN A 101 2.14 15.32 -17.01
C GLN A 101 0.69 15.81 -16.97
N GLU A 102 -0.09 15.60 -18.03
CA GLU A 102 -1.52 15.94 -18.05
C GLU A 102 -2.34 15.06 -17.08
N THR A 103 -1.93 13.80 -16.90
CA THR A 103 -2.57 12.92 -15.91
C THR A 103 -2.25 13.39 -14.49
N GLN A 104 -1.00 13.78 -14.23
CA GLN A 104 -0.56 14.30 -12.93
C GLN A 104 -1.23 15.61 -12.56
N SER A 105 -1.43 16.53 -13.50
CA SER A 105 -2.06 17.83 -13.22
C SER A 105 -3.52 17.72 -12.78
N LYS A 106 -4.18 16.60 -13.08
CA LYS A 106 -5.56 16.29 -12.66
C LYS A 106 -5.64 15.63 -11.29
N ILE A 107 -4.51 15.24 -10.69
CA ILE A 107 -4.47 14.56 -9.39
C ILE A 107 -4.29 15.60 -8.29
N ASP A 108 -5.24 15.64 -7.36
CA ASP A 108 -5.07 16.34 -6.09
C ASP A 108 -4.39 15.40 -5.07
N PRO A 109 -3.09 15.61 -4.75
CA PRO A 109 -2.37 14.75 -3.82
C PRO A 109 -2.96 14.79 -2.41
N LEU A 110 -3.47 15.95 -1.98
CA LEU A 110 -4.05 16.12 -0.65
C LEU A 110 -5.35 15.33 -0.52
N THR A 111 -6.19 15.37 -1.55
CA THR A 111 -7.42 14.56 -1.58
C THR A 111 -7.10 13.07 -1.66
N SER A 112 -6.12 12.66 -2.47
CA SER A 112 -5.68 11.27 -2.56
C SER A 112 -5.23 10.71 -1.20
N ASP A 113 -4.38 11.46 -0.49
CA ASP A 113 -3.90 11.10 0.84
C ASP A 113 -5.02 11.02 1.88
N ARG A 114 -5.93 11.99 1.88
CA ARG A 114 -7.09 12.01 2.79
C ARG A 114 -8.02 10.83 2.55
N GLN A 115 -8.30 10.51 1.29
CA GLN A 115 -9.13 9.36 0.92
C GLN A 115 -8.50 8.03 1.34
N ARG A 116 -7.18 7.89 1.17
CA ARG A 116 -6.44 6.70 1.63
C ARG A 116 -6.50 6.53 3.14
N GLN A 117 -6.28 7.62 3.89
CA GLN A 117 -6.35 7.62 5.35
C GLN A 117 -7.77 7.33 5.85
N ALA A 118 -8.78 7.98 5.26
CA ALA A 118 -10.18 7.76 5.61
C ALA A 118 -10.59 6.30 5.36
N SER A 119 -10.26 5.75 4.20
CA SER A 119 -10.54 4.35 3.86
C SER A 119 -9.97 3.39 4.92
N ASN A 120 -8.69 3.56 5.27
CA ASN A 120 -8.03 2.69 6.22
C ASN A 120 -8.63 2.83 7.63
N ALA A 121 -8.89 4.06 8.08
CA ALA A 121 -9.50 4.33 9.37
C ALA A 121 -10.91 3.72 9.47
N ILE A 122 -11.72 3.88 8.44
CA ILE A 122 -13.07 3.31 8.38
C ILE A 122 -13.00 1.78 8.40
N ALA A 123 -12.08 1.17 7.64
CA ALA A 123 -11.88 -0.28 7.67
C ALA A 123 -11.51 -0.79 9.07
N MET A 124 -10.61 -0.12 9.78
CA MET A 124 -10.26 -0.45 11.16
C MET A 124 -11.46 -0.32 12.11
N ILE A 125 -12.29 0.71 11.96
CA ILE A 125 -13.48 0.90 12.80
C ILE A 125 -14.51 -0.21 12.52
N ILE A 126 -14.77 -0.54 11.26
CA ILE A 126 -15.74 -1.57 10.88
C ILE A 126 -15.38 -2.93 11.48
N VAL A 127 -14.09 -3.28 11.54
CA VAL A 127 -13.63 -4.56 12.11
C VAL A 127 -13.44 -4.48 13.62
N GLY A 128 -12.79 -3.42 14.10
CA GLY A 128 -12.38 -3.26 15.49
C GLY A 128 -13.54 -2.98 16.43
N LEU A 129 -14.55 -2.21 15.99
CA LEU A 129 -15.68 -1.86 16.85
C LEU A 129 -16.52 -3.09 17.26
N PRO A 130 -16.94 -4.00 16.35
CA PRO A 130 -17.61 -5.24 16.74
C PRO A 130 -16.77 -6.10 17.69
N LEU A 131 -15.47 -6.22 17.45
CA LEU A 131 -14.55 -6.97 18.31
C LEU A 131 -14.49 -6.36 19.72
N TYR A 132 -14.34 -5.04 19.82
CA TYR A 132 -14.33 -4.33 21.09
C TYR A 132 -15.65 -4.53 21.84
N LEU A 133 -16.78 -4.31 21.18
CA LEU A 133 -18.10 -4.43 21.80
C LEU A 133 -18.38 -5.86 22.29
N TYR A 134 -17.95 -6.88 21.53
CA TYR A 134 -18.07 -8.27 21.93
C TYR A 134 -17.32 -8.56 23.24
N HIS A 135 -16.04 -8.19 23.31
CA HIS A 135 -15.22 -8.42 24.50
C HIS A 135 -15.72 -7.62 25.70
N TRP A 136 -16.09 -6.35 25.49
CA TRP A 136 -16.66 -5.49 26.52
C TRP A 136 -17.92 -6.10 27.15
N ARG A 137 -18.81 -6.67 26.33
CA ARG A 137 -20.04 -7.31 26.80
C ARG A 137 -19.77 -8.53 27.68
N ILE A 138 -18.76 -9.32 27.34
CA ILE A 138 -18.36 -10.50 28.14
C ILE A 138 -17.83 -10.06 29.50
N ILE A 139 -16.88 -9.13 29.51
CA ILE A 139 -16.29 -8.59 30.75
C ILE A 139 -17.39 -8.05 31.65
N LYS A 140 -18.31 -7.23 31.10
CA LYS A 140 -19.41 -6.68 31.87
C LYS A 140 -20.31 -7.75 32.49
N LYS A 141 -20.53 -8.88 31.80
CA LYS A 141 -21.31 -10.01 32.32
C LYS A 141 -20.57 -10.69 33.47
N GLU A 142 -19.30 -11.02 33.28
CA GLU A 142 -18.47 -11.70 34.29
C GLU A 142 -18.28 -10.85 35.55
N THR A 143 -18.08 -9.53 35.40
CA THR A 143 -17.97 -8.60 36.54
C THR A 143 -19.27 -8.40 37.31
N LYS A 144 -20.43 -8.78 36.74
CA LYS A 144 -21.74 -8.66 37.40
C LYS A 144 -22.13 -9.95 38.13
N GLU A 145 -21.56 -11.08 37.73
CA GLU A 145 -21.79 -12.41 38.32
C GLU A 145 -20.76 -12.76 39.41
N ALA A 146 -19.70 -11.95 39.57
CA ALA A 146 -18.70 -12.01 40.64
C ALA A 146 -19.05 -11.07 41.80
#